data_AF-A0A6C0CC97-F1
#
_entry.id   AF-A0A6C0CC97-F1
#
_cell.length_a   1.000
_cell.length_b   1.000
_cell.length_c   1.000
_cell.angle_alpha   90.00
_cell.angle_beta   90.00
_cell.angle_gamma   90.00
#
_symmetry.space_group_name_H-M   'P 1'
#
loop_
_entity.id
_entity.type
_entity.pdbx_description
1 polymer ?
#
loop_
_entity_poly.entity_id
_entity_poly.type
_entity_poly.pdbx_seq_one_letter_code
_entity_poly.pdbx_strand_id
1 'polypeptide(L)'
;MNFFLFKDIFTNIQYFLSPIDLYRLSQTCQRCNKIITKNDIDTSIISEINRRLNVIFGRNYIEFMKTLRSVNGVLVGSFIAQCILGETWEDDDVCIHVENPAKMFAASLERQQNFGLEENGDEILKFLIDKDYLTASICRDSYLPWDHHNRVKFQVRETFFTLKSLQNKLSPISTKDYILDRYDRNYAKNFYNPRSGELYVHRIDEIFAKYTNLYFKGYIATPESFSKMCNRRFRFYKSDVDKKMMSVNDAYCLVYKPIWIKGMKSKNACEKYLSNHGFKIDNNVIYAEKFLSNGRISQPLFYIDTTSIGNENIIDATNMSIDKCDPQIDCITRSLYPETNHYHGRYFEDYIYKIPVIFIPSYE
;
A
#
# COMPACT_ATOMS: atom_id res chain seq x y z
N MET A 1 -48.95 -3.55 29.04
CA MET A 1 -47.61 -2.91 29.00
C MET A 1 -46.91 -3.47 27.77
N ASN A 2 -46.86 -2.71 26.67
CA ASN A 2 -46.29 -3.17 25.40
C ASN A 2 -44.77 -3.16 25.51
N PHE A 3 -44.15 -4.34 25.54
CA PHE A 3 -42.70 -4.47 25.45
C PHE A 3 -42.28 -4.19 24.01
N PHE A 4 -41.68 -3.02 23.77
CA PHE A 4 -40.94 -2.79 22.53
C PHE A 4 -39.72 -3.73 22.53
N LEU A 5 -39.76 -4.77 21.69
CA LEU A 5 -38.62 -5.64 21.50
C LEU A 5 -37.55 -4.82 20.78
N PHE A 6 -36.38 -4.67 21.39
CA PHE A 6 -35.22 -3.97 20.82
C PHE A 6 -34.88 -4.39 19.38
N LYS A 7 -35.29 -5.60 18.97
CA LYS A 7 -35.18 -6.11 17.60
C LYS A 7 -35.93 -5.23 16.59
N ASP A 8 -37.12 -4.74 16.93
CA ASP A 8 -37.97 -3.97 16.01
C ASP A 8 -37.39 -2.58 15.74
N ILE A 9 -36.78 -1.96 16.75
CA ILE A 9 -36.05 -0.69 16.58
C ILE A 9 -34.74 -0.93 15.86
N PHE A 10 -34.02 -2.01 16.19
CA PHE A 10 -32.72 -2.33 15.58
C PHE A 10 -32.82 -2.48 14.05
N THR A 11 -33.84 -3.20 13.57
CA THR A 11 -34.06 -3.41 12.13
C THR A 11 -34.23 -2.10 11.36
N ASN A 12 -34.71 -1.04 12.02
CA ASN A 12 -34.87 0.27 11.41
C ASN A 12 -33.58 1.11 11.46
N ILE A 13 -32.80 1.01 12.54
CA ILE A 13 -31.59 1.83 12.69
C ILE A 13 -30.37 1.24 11.97
N GLN A 14 -30.32 -0.07 11.74
CA GLN A 14 -29.15 -0.74 11.17
C GLN A 14 -28.74 -0.20 9.79
N TYR A 15 -29.70 0.28 8.99
CA TYR A 15 -29.45 0.86 7.66
C TYR A 15 -28.75 2.22 7.70
N PHE A 16 -28.72 2.87 8.86
CA PHE A 16 -28.05 4.15 9.07
C PHE A 16 -26.66 4.00 9.71
N LEU A 17 -26.29 2.78 10.12
CA LEU A 17 -25.00 2.50 10.75
C LEU A 17 -23.97 2.11 9.71
N SER A 18 -22.78 2.72 9.81
CA SER A 18 -21.63 2.34 9.00
C SER A 18 -21.17 0.91 9.36
N PRO A 19 -20.39 0.24 8.49
CA PRO A 19 -19.88 -1.09 8.80
C PRO A 19 -19.14 -1.18 10.14
N ILE A 20 -18.31 -0.17 10.45
CA ILE A 20 -17.56 -0.12 11.72
C ILE A 20 -18.45 0.11 12.93
N ASP A 21 -19.53 0.88 12.79
CA ASP A 21 -20.47 1.11 13.89
C ASP A 21 -21.31 -0.14 14.17
N LEU A 22 -21.77 -0.84 13.12
CA LEU A 22 -22.43 -2.14 13.26
C LEU A 22 -21.52 -3.16 13.94
N TYR A 23 -20.27 -3.25 13.50
CA TYR A 23 -19.31 -4.14 14.11
C TYR A 23 -19.09 -3.80 15.58
N ARG A 24 -18.78 -2.54 15.91
CA ARG A 24 -18.60 -2.12 17.30
C ARG A 24 -19.82 -2.40 18.16
N LEU A 25 -21.02 -2.11 17.65
CA LEU A 25 -22.27 -2.41 18.35
C LEU A 25 -22.42 -3.91 18.60
N SER A 26 -22.06 -4.76 17.65
CA SER A 26 -22.07 -6.22 17.81
C SER A 26 -21.14 -6.71 18.93
N GLN A 27 -20.10 -5.95 19.26
CA GLN A 27 -19.13 -6.26 20.31
C GLN A 27 -19.53 -5.73 21.70
N THR A 28 -20.55 -4.87 21.81
CA THR A 28 -20.93 -4.25 23.09
C THR A 28 -21.57 -5.21 24.09
N CYS A 29 -22.40 -6.15 23.62
CA CYS A 29 -23.05 -7.13 24.48
C CYS A 29 -23.52 -8.37 23.68
N GLN A 30 -23.75 -9.47 24.40
CA GLN A 30 -24.22 -10.74 23.80
C GLN A 30 -25.53 -10.59 23.02
N ARG A 31 -26.41 -9.68 23.43
CA ARG A 31 -27.69 -9.45 22.74
C ARG A 31 -27.48 -8.82 21.36
N CYS A 32 -26.66 -7.77 21.27
CA CYS A 32 -26.32 -7.13 20.00
C CYS A 32 -25.56 -8.11 19.09
N ASN A 33 -24.61 -8.88 19.64
CA ASN A 33 -23.89 -9.91 18.90
C ASN A 33 -24.81 -10.96 18.25
N LYS A 34 -25.90 -11.34 18.93
CA LYS A 34 -26.89 -12.29 18.40
C LYS A 34 -27.83 -11.69 17.35
N ILE A 35 -28.07 -10.38 17.39
CA ILE A 35 -28.99 -9.70 16.47
C ILE A 35 -28.26 -9.24 15.21
N ILE A 36 -27.02 -8.76 15.35
CA ILE A 36 -26.19 -8.27 14.25
C ILE A 36 -25.41 -9.44 13.68
N THR A 37 -25.87 -9.92 12.53
CA THR A 37 -25.22 -11.04 11.84
C THR A 37 -24.07 -10.55 10.98
N LYS A 38 -23.20 -11.49 10.58
CA LYS A 38 -22.19 -11.22 9.56
C LYS A 38 -22.80 -10.70 8.25
N ASN A 39 -23.96 -11.22 7.85
CA ASN A 39 -24.65 -10.78 6.64
C ASN A 39 -25.09 -9.32 6.71
N ASP A 40 -25.48 -8.83 7.89
CA ASP A 40 -25.82 -7.41 8.09
C ASP A 40 -24.59 -6.52 7.89
N ILE A 41 -23.43 -6.95 8.40
CA ILE A 41 -22.15 -6.27 8.21
C ILE A 41 -21.74 -6.29 6.72
N ASP A 42 -21.79 -7.45 6.06
CA ASP A 42 -21.46 -7.61 4.65
C ASP A 42 -22.38 -6.73 3.75
N THR A 43 -23.68 -6.68 4.08
CA THR A 43 -24.65 -5.82 3.38
C THR A 43 -24.33 -4.34 3.58
N SER A 44 -23.95 -3.93 4.79
CA SER A 44 -23.53 -2.55 5.09
C SER A 44 -22.25 -2.19 4.34
N ILE A 45 -21.28 -3.10 4.24
CA ILE A 45 -20.04 -2.90 3.45
C ILE A 45 -20.37 -2.68 1.97
N ILE A 46 -21.21 -3.52 1.37
CA ILE A 46 -21.64 -3.38 -0.03
C ILE A 46 -22.37 -2.05 -0.24
N SER A 47 -23.23 -1.67 0.71
CA SER A 47 -23.96 -0.41 0.68
C SER A 47 -23.02 0.79 0.72
N GLU A 48 -21.98 0.75 1.55
CA GLU A 48 -20.95 1.79 1.65
C GLU A 48 -20.07 1.87 0.39
N ILE A 49 -19.68 0.72 -0.19
CA ILE A 49 -19.00 0.66 -1.49
C ILE A 49 -19.84 1.37 -2.56
N ASN A 50 -21.10 0.98 -2.69
CA ASN A 50 -22.02 1.54 -3.69
C ASN A 50 -22.27 3.03 -3.45
N ARG A 51 -22.44 3.46 -2.18
CA ARG A 51 -22.62 4.87 -1.82
C ARG A 51 -21.42 5.70 -2.25
N ARG A 52 -20.19 5.25 -1.94
CA ARG A 52 -18.96 5.97 -2.30
C ARG A 52 -18.74 6.03 -3.80
N LEU A 53 -18.93 4.92 -4.51
CA LEU A 53 -18.84 4.92 -5.97
C LEU A 53 -19.90 5.82 -6.61
N ASN A 54 -21.12 5.85 -6.06
CA ASN A 54 -22.15 6.79 -6.52
C ASN A 54 -21.74 8.25 -6.28
N VAL A 55 -21.13 8.55 -5.13
CA VAL A 55 -20.57 9.89 -4.89
C VAL A 55 -19.50 10.23 -5.93
N ILE A 56 -18.55 9.32 -6.19
CA ILE A 56 -17.43 9.55 -7.13
C ILE A 56 -17.93 9.74 -8.56
N PHE A 57 -18.71 8.80 -9.09
CA PHE A 57 -19.17 8.80 -10.48
C PHE A 57 -20.41 9.69 -10.73
N GLY A 58 -21.16 10.03 -9.67
CA GLY A 58 -22.38 10.83 -9.76
C GLY A 58 -23.37 10.27 -10.80
N ARG A 59 -23.73 11.10 -11.78
CA ARG A 59 -24.69 10.74 -12.84
C ARG A 59 -24.24 9.54 -13.69
N ASN A 60 -22.94 9.26 -13.77
CA ASN A 60 -22.39 8.15 -14.55
C ASN A 60 -22.30 6.84 -13.73
N TYR A 61 -22.71 6.83 -12.46
CA TYR A 61 -22.59 5.65 -11.58
C TYR A 61 -23.34 4.43 -12.11
N ILE A 62 -24.59 4.58 -12.55
CA ILE A 62 -25.40 3.47 -13.04
C ILE A 62 -24.77 2.84 -14.29
N GLU A 63 -24.28 3.67 -15.21
CA GLU A 63 -23.60 3.24 -16.43
C GLU A 63 -22.27 2.55 -16.10
N PHE A 64 -21.46 3.14 -15.21
CA PHE A 64 -20.23 2.54 -14.72
C PHE A 64 -20.47 1.14 -14.11
N MET A 65 -21.44 0.99 -13.22
CA MET A 65 -21.75 -0.30 -12.60
C MET A 65 -22.28 -1.33 -13.61
N LYS A 66 -23.04 -0.89 -14.62
CA LYS A 66 -23.48 -1.76 -15.72
C LYS A 66 -22.27 -2.27 -16.52
N THR A 67 -21.36 -1.37 -16.89
CA THR A 67 -20.13 -1.70 -17.62
C THR A 67 -19.19 -2.58 -16.79
N LEU A 68 -19.07 -2.31 -15.49
CA LEU A 68 -18.24 -3.12 -14.59
C LEU A 68 -18.77 -4.56 -14.49
N ARG A 69 -20.10 -4.74 -14.47
CA ARG A 69 -20.72 -6.07 -14.47
C ARG A 69 -20.55 -6.82 -15.79
N SER A 70 -20.68 -6.14 -16.93
CA SER A 70 -20.56 -6.77 -18.25
C SER A 70 -19.16 -7.33 -18.49
N VAL A 71 -18.13 -6.63 -18.03
CA VAL A 71 -16.72 -7.07 -18.14
C VAL A 71 -16.26 -7.99 -16.99
N ASN A 72 -17.18 -8.44 -16.12
CA ASN A 72 -16.88 -9.19 -14.90
C ASN A 72 -15.79 -8.52 -14.03
N GLY A 73 -15.83 -7.20 -13.94
CA GLY A 73 -14.84 -6.43 -13.18
C GLY A 73 -15.05 -6.56 -11.68
N VAL A 74 -13.95 -6.70 -10.96
CA VAL A 74 -13.93 -6.95 -9.51
C VAL A 74 -13.22 -5.81 -8.81
N LEU A 75 -13.87 -5.19 -7.83
CA LEU A 75 -13.24 -4.22 -6.95
C LEU A 75 -12.39 -4.97 -5.93
N VAL A 76 -11.17 -4.49 -5.67
CA VAL A 76 -10.25 -5.18 -4.75
C VAL A 76 -9.45 -4.18 -3.91
N GLY A 77 -8.82 -4.70 -2.87
CA GLY A 77 -7.76 -3.95 -2.19
C GLY A 77 -8.24 -3.07 -1.04
N SER A 78 -7.48 -2.00 -0.85
CA SER A 78 -7.64 -1.04 0.25
C SER A 78 -8.95 -0.25 0.20
N PHE A 79 -9.53 -0.02 -0.98
CA PHE A 79 -10.81 0.69 -1.10
C PHE A 79 -11.93 0.00 -0.30
N ILE A 80 -11.94 -1.33 -0.25
CA ILE A 80 -12.92 -2.08 0.54
C ILE A 80 -12.61 -1.95 2.04
N ALA A 81 -11.32 -1.96 2.43
CA ALA A 81 -10.92 -1.70 3.81
C ALA A 81 -11.31 -0.29 4.28
N GLN A 82 -11.18 0.71 3.41
CA GLN A 82 -11.65 2.08 3.64
C GLN A 82 -13.16 2.12 3.91
N CYS A 83 -13.96 1.37 3.11
CA CYS A 83 -15.40 1.25 3.33
C CYS A 83 -15.73 0.57 4.67
N ILE A 84 -15.01 -0.50 5.02
CA ILE A 84 -15.15 -1.21 6.30
C ILE A 84 -14.86 -0.27 7.47
N LEU A 85 -13.80 0.53 7.38
CA LEU A 85 -13.33 1.41 8.45
C LEU A 85 -14.08 2.75 8.53
N GLY A 86 -14.85 3.12 7.50
CA GLY A 86 -15.45 4.44 7.40
C GLY A 86 -14.44 5.56 7.13
N GLU A 87 -13.29 5.24 6.52
CA GLU A 87 -12.16 6.18 6.31
C GLU A 87 -11.93 6.46 4.83
N THR A 88 -11.29 7.59 4.50
CA THR A 88 -10.82 7.91 3.15
C THR A 88 -9.30 8.05 3.18
N TRP A 89 -8.59 7.41 2.26
CA TRP A 89 -7.14 7.51 2.13
C TRP A 89 -6.80 8.14 0.78
N GLU A 90 -6.29 9.38 0.81
CA GLU A 90 -6.05 10.22 -0.39
C GLU A 90 -4.93 9.69 -1.29
N ASP A 91 -4.04 8.88 -0.72
CA ASP A 91 -2.83 8.35 -1.33
C ASP A 91 -2.97 6.92 -1.89
N ASP A 92 -4.22 6.44 -2.01
CA ASP A 92 -4.56 5.09 -2.48
C ASP A 92 -5.51 5.12 -3.69
N ASP A 93 -5.11 4.43 -4.76
CA ASP A 93 -5.94 4.20 -5.93
C ASP A 93 -7.02 3.13 -5.65
N VAL A 94 -8.22 3.31 -6.21
CA VAL A 94 -9.22 2.25 -6.27
C VAL A 94 -8.82 1.23 -7.33
N CYS A 95 -8.53 0.00 -6.90
CA CYS A 95 -8.11 -1.07 -7.79
C CYS A 95 -9.32 -1.85 -8.33
N ILE A 96 -9.35 -2.04 -9.65
CA ILE A 96 -10.33 -2.89 -10.34
C ILE A 96 -9.57 -3.96 -11.12
N HIS A 97 -9.93 -5.22 -10.91
CA HIS A 97 -9.42 -6.32 -11.72
C HIS A 97 -10.43 -6.68 -12.80
N VAL A 98 -9.93 -6.94 -14.00
CA VAL A 98 -10.73 -7.42 -15.15
C VAL A 98 -10.03 -8.62 -15.78
N GLU A 99 -10.79 -9.58 -16.31
CA GLU A 99 -10.26 -10.87 -16.79
C GLU A 99 -9.36 -10.75 -18.02
N ASN A 100 -9.47 -9.69 -18.84
CA ASN A 100 -8.66 -9.59 -20.07
C ASN A 100 -8.37 -8.15 -20.56
N PRO A 101 -7.57 -7.35 -19.84
CA PRO A 101 -7.18 -6.04 -20.31
C PRO A 101 -6.03 -6.07 -21.32
N ALA A 102 -5.32 -7.18 -21.52
CA ALA A 102 -4.22 -7.21 -22.50
C ALA A 102 -4.70 -6.99 -23.95
N LYS A 103 -5.91 -7.46 -24.31
CA LYS A 103 -6.57 -7.06 -25.56
C LYS A 103 -6.88 -5.55 -25.57
N MET A 104 -7.31 -5.00 -24.43
CA MET A 104 -7.57 -3.56 -24.22
C MET A 104 -6.30 -2.70 -24.41
N PHE A 105 -5.12 -3.22 -24.07
CA PHE A 105 -3.84 -2.49 -24.18
C PHE A 105 -3.20 -2.54 -25.56
N ALA A 106 -3.18 -3.71 -26.23
CA ALA A 106 -2.68 -3.83 -27.61
C ALA A 106 -3.46 -2.90 -28.55
N ALA A 107 -4.78 -2.86 -28.35
CA ALA A 107 -5.67 -1.87 -28.90
C ALA A 107 -5.24 -0.42 -28.61
N SER A 108 -5.06 -0.02 -27.35
CA SER A 108 -4.79 1.39 -27.00
C SER A 108 -3.44 1.94 -27.51
N LEU A 109 -2.41 1.10 -27.65
CA LEU A 109 -1.09 1.50 -28.14
C LEU A 109 -1.02 1.58 -29.68
N GLU A 110 -1.78 0.75 -30.40
CA GLU A 110 -1.88 0.83 -31.87
C GLU A 110 -2.97 1.82 -32.35
N ARG A 111 -3.98 2.10 -31.53
CA ARG A 111 -5.13 2.98 -31.88
C ARG A 111 -4.87 4.48 -31.79
N GLN A 112 -3.64 4.93 -31.52
CA GLN A 112 -3.29 6.33 -31.80
C GLN A 112 -3.16 6.62 -33.31
N GLN A 113 -3.19 5.62 -34.20
CA GLN A 113 -3.02 5.87 -35.63
C GLN A 113 -4.09 5.36 -36.60
N ASN A 114 -4.93 4.34 -36.36
CA ASN A 114 -5.95 3.94 -37.35
C ASN A 114 -6.95 2.85 -36.87
N PHE A 115 -8.24 3.02 -37.24
CA PHE A 115 -9.37 2.06 -37.35
C PHE A 115 -9.91 1.23 -36.14
N GLY A 116 -11.26 1.19 -36.07
CA GLY A 116 -12.10 0.02 -35.74
C GLY A 116 -12.05 -0.58 -34.32
N LEU A 117 -13.07 -0.32 -33.50
CA LEU A 117 -13.34 -1.09 -32.29
C LEU A 117 -14.00 -2.43 -32.67
N GLU A 118 -13.31 -3.57 -32.52
CA GLU A 118 -13.99 -4.88 -32.49
C GLU A 118 -14.67 -5.10 -31.13
N GLU A 119 -15.85 -5.74 -31.15
CA GLU A 119 -16.96 -5.43 -30.25
C GLU A 119 -16.92 -6.02 -28.82
N ASN A 120 -16.06 -6.96 -28.44
CA ASN A 120 -16.35 -7.80 -27.26
C ASN A 120 -15.32 -7.84 -26.13
N GLY A 121 -14.48 -6.80 -25.95
CA GLY A 121 -13.50 -6.77 -24.85
C GLY A 121 -13.24 -5.43 -24.17
N ASP A 122 -13.68 -4.32 -24.76
CA ASP A 122 -13.20 -2.98 -24.41
C ASP A 122 -14.28 -2.08 -23.78
N GLU A 123 -15.42 -2.62 -23.36
CA GLU A 123 -16.56 -1.80 -22.91
C GLU A 123 -16.20 -0.82 -21.78
N ILE A 124 -15.35 -1.24 -20.83
CA ILE A 124 -14.89 -0.35 -19.75
C ILE A 124 -13.95 0.73 -20.26
N LEU A 125 -13.04 0.44 -21.20
CA LEU A 125 -12.21 1.49 -21.81
C LEU A 125 -13.05 2.45 -22.64
N LYS A 126 -13.99 1.95 -23.44
CA LYS A 126 -14.91 2.76 -24.21
C LYS A 126 -15.68 3.70 -23.30
N PHE A 127 -16.24 3.18 -22.20
CA PHE A 127 -16.87 4.02 -21.18
C PHE A 127 -15.91 5.09 -20.64
N LEU A 128 -14.66 4.74 -20.30
CA LEU A 128 -13.69 5.71 -19.79
C LEU A 128 -13.30 6.79 -20.82
N ILE A 129 -13.23 6.43 -22.11
CA ILE A 129 -12.98 7.36 -23.23
C ILE A 129 -14.19 8.27 -23.44
N ASP A 130 -15.39 7.69 -23.57
CA ASP A 130 -16.63 8.40 -23.85
C ASP A 130 -16.99 9.41 -22.74
N LYS A 131 -16.52 9.17 -21.51
CA LYS A 131 -16.72 10.05 -20.35
C LYS A 131 -15.52 10.95 -20.01
N ASP A 132 -14.46 10.91 -20.81
CA ASP A 132 -13.23 11.70 -20.63
C ASP A 132 -12.56 11.48 -19.26
N TYR A 133 -12.46 10.22 -18.82
CA TYR A 133 -11.85 9.84 -17.54
C TYR A 133 -10.41 9.34 -17.65
N LEU A 134 -9.95 8.99 -18.86
CA LEU A 134 -8.61 8.46 -19.05
C LEU A 134 -7.54 9.52 -18.77
N THR A 135 -6.68 9.24 -17.79
CA THR A 135 -5.43 9.97 -17.59
C THR A 135 -4.33 9.32 -18.42
N ALA A 136 -3.47 10.09 -19.06
CA ALA A 136 -2.53 9.67 -20.12
C ALA A 136 -1.47 8.60 -19.75
N SER A 137 -1.54 7.95 -18.58
CA SER A 137 -0.54 6.98 -18.14
C SER A 137 -1.04 5.53 -18.27
N ILE A 138 -0.62 4.86 -19.35
CA ILE A 138 -0.51 3.41 -19.39
C ILE A 138 0.84 3.05 -18.78
N CYS A 139 0.84 2.44 -17.60
CA CYS A 139 2.07 2.03 -16.92
C CYS A 139 2.28 0.52 -17.11
N ARG A 140 3.46 0.15 -17.61
CA ARG A 140 3.98 -1.21 -17.47
C ARG A 140 4.80 -1.25 -16.19
N ASP A 141 4.22 -1.85 -15.15
CA ASP A 141 4.95 -2.10 -13.93
C ASP A 141 5.72 -3.42 -14.07
N SER A 142 7.04 -3.37 -13.88
CA SER A 142 7.91 -4.54 -13.80
C SER A 142 8.46 -4.64 -12.38
N TYR A 143 7.61 -5.03 -11.42
CA TYR A 143 8.08 -5.26 -10.04
C TYR A 143 8.79 -6.61 -9.90
N LEU A 144 8.48 -7.57 -10.77
CA LEU A 144 9.16 -8.87 -10.84
C LEU A 144 9.35 -9.28 -12.31
N PRO A 145 10.38 -10.07 -12.66
CA PRO A 145 10.64 -10.56 -14.02
C PRO A 145 9.47 -11.33 -14.64
N TRP A 146 8.50 -11.78 -13.83
CA TRP A 146 7.36 -12.60 -14.22
C TRP A 146 6.03 -11.84 -14.17
N ASP A 147 6.01 -10.58 -13.71
CA ASP A 147 4.79 -9.87 -13.35
C ASP A 147 4.56 -8.61 -14.20
N HIS A 148 4.49 -8.81 -15.51
CA HIS A 148 4.09 -7.76 -16.45
C HIS A 148 2.58 -7.58 -16.43
N HIS A 149 2.10 -6.81 -15.46
CA HIS A 149 0.72 -6.37 -15.43
C HIS A 149 0.63 -5.00 -16.11
N ASN A 150 -0.03 -4.96 -17.27
CA ASN A 150 -0.46 -3.70 -17.85
C ASN A 150 -1.51 -3.07 -16.92
N ARG A 151 -1.33 -1.78 -16.60
CA ARG A 151 -2.22 -1.00 -15.73
C ARG A 151 -2.76 0.21 -16.50
N VAL A 152 -4.07 0.42 -16.44
CA VAL A 152 -4.70 1.67 -16.91
C VAL A 152 -4.98 2.48 -15.67
N LYS A 153 -4.38 3.66 -15.57
CA LYS A 153 -4.80 4.64 -14.57
C LYS A 153 -5.80 5.59 -15.19
N PHE A 154 -6.84 5.89 -14.44
CA PHE A 154 -7.85 6.87 -14.82
C PHE A 154 -8.30 7.63 -13.58
N GLN A 155 -8.89 8.80 -13.78
CA GLN A 155 -9.30 9.67 -12.69
C GLN A 155 -10.74 10.07 -12.87
N VAL A 156 -11.51 10.00 -11.79
CA VAL A 156 -12.89 10.48 -11.75
C VAL A 156 -12.97 11.45 -10.59
N ARG A 157 -13.15 12.74 -10.91
CA ARG A 157 -13.01 13.85 -9.95
C ARG A 157 -11.63 13.82 -9.29
N GLU A 158 -11.55 13.70 -7.97
CA GLU A 158 -10.31 13.66 -7.20
C GLU A 158 -9.86 12.23 -6.88
N THR A 159 -10.56 11.20 -7.37
CA THR A 159 -10.24 9.79 -7.09
C THR A 159 -9.55 9.12 -8.26
N PHE A 160 -8.37 8.57 -8.00
CA PHE A 160 -7.64 7.74 -8.95
C PHE A 160 -8.11 6.28 -8.89
N PHE A 161 -8.16 5.66 -10.06
CA PHE A 161 -8.47 4.26 -10.23
C PHE A 161 -7.36 3.59 -11.03
N THR A 162 -7.13 2.31 -10.74
CA THR A 162 -6.23 1.47 -11.51
C THR A 162 -6.96 0.22 -11.99
N LEU A 163 -7.08 0.05 -13.30
CA LEU A 163 -7.48 -1.22 -13.92
C LEU A 163 -6.28 -2.16 -13.99
N LYS A 164 -6.44 -3.39 -13.49
CA LYS A 164 -5.43 -4.44 -13.48
C LYS A 164 -5.94 -5.70 -14.18
N SER A 165 -5.00 -6.43 -14.77
CA SER A 165 -5.24 -7.71 -15.42
C SER A 165 -5.21 -8.86 -14.41
N LEU A 166 -6.25 -9.68 -14.39
CA LEU A 166 -6.20 -11.05 -13.86
C LEU A 166 -5.50 -11.98 -14.86
N GLN A 167 -4.36 -11.59 -15.44
CA GLN A 167 -3.61 -12.51 -16.29
C GLN A 167 -2.78 -13.43 -15.42
N ASN A 168 -3.19 -14.70 -15.34
CA ASN A 168 -2.24 -15.77 -15.13
C ASN A 168 -2.22 -16.65 -16.39
N LYS A 169 -1.11 -16.61 -17.15
CA LYS A 169 -0.96 -17.27 -18.46
C LYS A 169 -0.99 -18.81 -18.39
N LEU A 170 -1.05 -19.41 -17.20
CA LEU A 170 -0.75 -20.83 -17.01
C LEU A 170 -1.87 -21.65 -16.35
N SER A 171 -2.91 -21.03 -15.77
CA SER A 171 -4.10 -21.75 -15.27
C SER A 171 -5.21 -20.76 -14.84
N PRO A 172 -6.50 -21.16 -14.92
CA PRO A 172 -7.59 -20.39 -14.34
C PRO A 172 -7.47 -20.43 -12.81
N ILE A 173 -6.93 -19.38 -12.22
CA ILE A 173 -6.93 -19.16 -10.77
C ILE A 173 -8.20 -18.37 -10.43
N SER A 174 -8.91 -18.74 -9.37
CA SER A 174 -10.06 -17.97 -8.91
C SER A 174 -9.62 -16.56 -8.47
N THR A 175 -10.49 -15.55 -8.59
CA THR A 175 -10.18 -14.19 -8.13
C THR A 175 -9.76 -14.17 -6.66
N LYS A 176 -10.41 -14.99 -5.83
CA LYS A 176 -10.06 -15.14 -4.42
C LYS A 176 -8.63 -15.63 -4.24
N ASP A 177 -8.26 -16.71 -4.92
CA ASP A 177 -6.92 -17.31 -4.79
C ASP A 177 -5.86 -16.34 -5.32
N TYR A 178 -6.12 -15.66 -6.44
CA TYR A 178 -5.22 -14.63 -6.95
C TYR A 178 -4.99 -13.52 -5.93
N ILE A 179 -6.06 -13.01 -5.29
CA ILE A 179 -5.93 -11.91 -4.33
C ILE A 179 -5.17 -12.35 -3.08
N LEU A 180 -5.47 -13.55 -2.56
CA LEU A 180 -4.76 -14.10 -1.41
C LEU A 180 -3.27 -14.33 -1.70
N ASP A 181 -2.95 -14.67 -2.95
CA ASP A 181 -1.58 -14.95 -3.41
C ASP A 181 -0.77 -13.69 -3.76
N ARG A 182 -1.42 -12.61 -4.23
CA ARG A 182 -0.75 -11.43 -4.80
C ARG A 182 -0.84 -10.15 -3.97
N TYR A 183 -1.78 -10.03 -3.04
CA TYR A 183 -1.88 -8.85 -2.20
C TYR A 183 -1.06 -9.05 -0.92
N ASP A 184 0.00 -8.26 -0.76
CA ASP A 184 0.97 -8.48 0.31
C ASP A 184 0.43 -8.24 1.73
N ARG A 185 -0.57 -7.36 1.86
CA ARG A 185 -1.11 -6.94 3.16
C ARG A 185 -2.50 -7.51 3.38
N ASN A 186 -2.71 -8.11 4.54
CA ASN A 186 -3.96 -8.77 4.87
C ASN A 186 -5.16 -7.82 4.85
N TYR A 187 -4.99 -6.57 5.28
CA TYR A 187 -6.07 -5.59 5.22
C TYR A 187 -6.53 -5.28 3.78
N ALA A 188 -5.71 -5.57 2.76
CA ALA A 188 -6.02 -5.33 1.36
C ALA A 188 -6.47 -6.60 0.61
N LYS A 189 -6.54 -7.76 1.26
CA LYS A 189 -6.96 -9.03 0.63
C LYS A 189 -8.49 -9.17 0.53
N ASN A 190 -9.17 -8.11 0.09
CA ASN A 190 -10.63 -8.07 -0.02
C ASN A 190 -11.06 -7.90 -1.47
N PHE A 191 -12.24 -8.42 -1.80
CA PHE A 191 -12.87 -8.14 -3.09
C PHE A 191 -14.38 -8.08 -3.03
N TYR A 192 -14.94 -7.36 -4.00
CA TYR A 192 -16.37 -7.34 -4.28
C TYR A 192 -16.59 -7.45 -5.77
N ASN A 193 -17.36 -8.46 -6.19
CA ASN A 193 -17.78 -8.67 -7.57
C ASN A 193 -19.23 -8.18 -7.74
N PRO A 194 -19.47 -7.04 -8.42
CA PRO A 194 -20.82 -6.50 -8.59
C PRO A 194 -21.73 -7.32 -9.51
N ARG A 195 -21.18 -8.25 -10.29
CA ARG A 195 -21.93 -9.16 -11.18
C ARG A 195 -22.56 -10.30 -10.40
N SER A 196 -21.77 -10.96 -9.56
CA SER A 196 -22.26 -12.07 -8.71
C SER A 196 -22.85 -11.58 -7.38
N GLY A 197 -22.53 -10.36 -6.96
CA GLY A 197 -22.82 -9.86 -5.61
C GLY A 197 -21.88 -10.43 -4.53
N GLU A 198 -20.86 -11.20 -4.93
CA GLU A 198 -19.94 -11.83 -4.00
C GLU A 198 -19.02 -10.78 -3.34
N LEU A 199 -19.08 -10.72 -2.01
CA LEU A 199 -18.13 -9.99 -1.18
C LEU A 199 -17.26 -11.01 -0.42
N TYR A 200 -15.95 -10.80 -0.47
CA TYR A 200 -15.00 -11.52 0.36
C TYR A 200 -14.13 -10.52 1.13
N VAL A 201 -14.14 -10.64 2.45
CA VAL A 201 -13.33 -9.84 3.36
C VAL A 201 -12.37 -10.76 4.11
N HIS A 202 -11.07 -10.58 3.87
CA HIS A 202 -10.05 -11.37 4.54
C HIS A 202 -9.82 -10.84 5.95
N ARG A 203 -10.09 -11.68 6.96
CA ARG A 203 -9.87 -11.37 8.38
C ARG A 203 -10.51 -10.05 8.81
N ILE A 204 -11.82 -9.97 8.62
CA ILE A 204 -12.61 -8.76 8.91
C ILE A 204 -12.37 -8.17 10.32
N ASP A 205 -12.22 -9.02 11.34
CA ASP A 205 -11.93 -8.58 12.71
C ASP A 205 -10.57 -7.86 12.81
N GLU A 206 -9.56 -8.35 12.10
CA GLU A 206 -8.25 -7.70 12.03
C GLU A 206 -8.35 -6.34 11.33
N ILE A 207 -9.16 -6.21 10.27
CA ILE A 207 -9.39 -4.92 9.59
C ILE A 207 -10.03 -3.92 10.57
N PHE A 208 -11.13 -4.29 11.24
CA PHE A 208 -11.78 -3.40 12.21
C PHE A 208 -10.86 -3.00 13.37
N ALA A 209 -9.99 -3.91 13.81
CA ALA A 209 -9.00 -3.64 14.86
C ALA A 209 -7.73 -2.94 14.35
N LYS A 210 -7.64 -2.69 13.03
CA LYS A 210 -6.50 -2.14 12.31
C LYS A 210 -5.21 -2.92 12.54
N TYR A 211 -5.27 -4.24 12.35
CA TYR A 211 -4.13 -5.14 12.39
C TYR A 211 -3.74 -5.61 10.99
N THR A 212 -2.44 -5.70 10.72
CA THR A 212 -1.93 -6.30 9.48
C THR A 212 -0.52 -6.86 9.65
N ASN A 213 -0.14 -7.74 8.71
CA ASN A 213 1.20 -8.30 8.59
C ASN A 213 2.20 -7.30 7.97
N LEU A 214 3.47 -7.37 8.39
CA LEU A 214 4.58 -6.67 7.73
C LEU A 214 5.27 -7.54 6.68
N TYR A 215 5.37 -8.85 6.90
CA TYR A 215 5.98 -9.79 5.95
C TYR A 215 4.93 -10.52 5.13
N PHE A 216 5.25 -10.71 3.85
CA PHE A 216 4.51 -11.56 2.94
C PHE A 216 5.46 -12.30 2.00
N LYS A 217 5.36 -13.64 1.96
CA LYS A 217 6.20 -14.50 1.10
C LYS A 217 7.70 -14.19 1.17
N GLY A 218 8.22 -13.90 2.38
CA GLY A 218 9.62 -13.54 2.59
C GLY A 218 9.97 -12.07 2.36
N TYR A 219 9.06 -11.27 1.82
CA TYR A 219 9.26 -9.84 1.57
C TYR A 219 8.66 -8.99 2.69
N ILE A 220 9.45 -8.06 3.20
CA ILE A 220 9.01 -7.05 4.17
C ILE A 220 8.26 -5.90 3.48
N ALA A 221 7.39 -5.20 4.21
CA ALA A 221 6.80 -3.95 3.78
C ALA A 221 7.86 -2.93 3.35
N THR A 222 7.60 -2.27 2.22
CA THR A 222 8.41 -1.15 1.78
C THR A 222 8.27 0.03 2.75
N PRO A 223 9.29 0.90 2.87
CA PRO A 223 9.21 2.17 3.59
C PRO A 223 7.92 2.95 3.35
N GLU A 224 7.53 3.09 2.08
CA GLU A 224 6.32 3.79 1.69
C GLU A 224 5.07 3.08 2.24
N SER A 225 4.94 1.77 2.02
CA SER A 225 3.80 1.00 2.51
C SER A 225 3.69 1.08 4.04
N PHE A 226 4.82 0.95 4.74
CA PHE A 226 4.87 1.06 6.20
C PHE A 226 4.42 2.45 6.67
N SER A 227 4.94 3.52 6.07
CA SER A 227 4.55 4.90 6.37
C SER A 227 3.04 5.11 6.23
N LYS A 228 2.48 4.68 5.08
CA LYS A 228 1.03 4.75 4.82
C LYS A 228 0.22 4.03 5.89
N MET A 229 0.61 2.79 6.23
CA MET A 229 -0.07 2.00 7.26
C MET A 229 0.02 2.65 8.65
N CYS A 230 1.16 3.22 9.03
CA CYS A 230 1.33 3.95 10.29
C CYS A 230 0.43 5.19 10.35
N ASN A 231 0.38 5.99 9.28
CA ASN A 231 -0.49 7.17 9.20
C ASN A 231 -1.97 6.79 9.31
N ARG A 232 -2.34 5.62 8.77
CA ARG A 232 -3.67 5.01 8.89
C ARG A 232 -3.90 4.32 10.25
N ARG A 233 -2.95 4.42 11.19
CA ARG A 233 -3.00 3.86 12.55
C ARG A 233 -3.13 2.34 12.60
N PHE A 234 -2.58 1.63 11.60
CA PHE A 234 -2.45 0.19 11.69
C PHE A 234 -1.38 -0.20 12.73
N ARG A 235 -1.67 -1.30 13.42
CA ARG A 235 -0.73 -2.02 14.28
C ARG A 235 -0.30 -3.29 13.58
N PHE A 236 0.88 -3.77 13.94
CA PHE A 236 1.57 -4.77 13.13
C PHE A 236 1.83 -6.05 13.90
N TYR A 237 1.75 -7.16 13.18
CA TYR A 237 2.41 -8.40 13.55
C TYR A 237 3.39 -8.78 12.44
N LYS A 238 4.34 -9.66 12.75
CA LYS A 238 5.45 -9.95 11.84
C LYS A 238 4.95 -10.63 10.56
N SER A 239 4.24 -11.76 10.67
CA SER A 239 3.76 -12.53 9.52
C SER A 239 2.52 -13.37 9.86
N ASP A 240 1.92 -14.02 8.87
CA ASP A 240 0.81 -14.94 9.11
C ASP A 240 1.18 -16.16 9.97
N VAL A 241 2.47 -16.49 10.03
CA VAL A 241 3.03 -17.55 10.87
C VAL A 241 3.36 -17.01 12.26
N ASP A 242 3.98 -15.82 12.33
CA ASP A 242 4.30 -15.13 13.58
C ASP A 242 3.35 -13.95 13.80
N LYS A 243 2.21 -14.27 14.42
CA LYS A 243 1.13 -13.32 14.71
C LYS A 243 1.36 -12.50 15.98
N LYS A 244 2.55 -12.55 16.57
CA LYS A 244 2.84 -11.73 17.76
C LYS A 244 2.78 -10.26 17.38
N MET A 245 1.98 -9.50 18.13
CA MET A 245 1.91 -8.05 17.96
C MET A 245 3.27 -7.42 18.26
N MET A 246 3.68 -6.54 17.37
CA MET A 246 4.93 -5.79 17.45
C MET A 246 4.67 -4.40 18.02
N SER A 247 5.65 -3.88 18.75
CA SER A 247 5.66 -2.44 19.02
C SER A 247 5.91 -1.68 17.71
N VAL A 248 5.52 -0.40 17.66
CA VAL A 248 5.82 0.47 16.50
C VAL A 248 7.33 0.57 16.28
N ASN A 249 8.12 0.60 17.35
CA ASN A 249 9.58 0.64 17.26
C ASN A 249 10.15 -0.66 16.66
N ASP A 250 9.67 -1.83 17.07
CA ASP A 250 10.14 -3.10 16.49
C ASP A 250 9.83 -3.17 14.99
N ALA A 251 8.62 -2.73 14.60
CA ALA A 251 8.20 -2.67 13.20
C ALA A 251 9.07 -1.69 12.39
N TYR A 252 9.33 -0.50 12.96
CA TYR A 252 10.19 0.51 12.37
C TYR A 252 11.62 -0.01 12.18
N CYS A 253 12.21 -0.62 13.21
CA CYS A 253 13.55 -1.18 13.15
C CYS A 253 13.68 -2.27 12.09
N LEU A 254 12.62 -3.05 11.90
CA LEU A 254 12.58 -4.12 10.91
C LEU A 254 12.55 -3.57 9.48
N VAL A 255 11.82 -2.46 9.24
CA VAL A 255 11.67 -1.83 7.91
C VAL A 255 12.87 -0.95 7.52
N TYR A 256 13.41 -0.17 8.45
CA TYR A 256 14.39 0.89 8.17
C TYR A 256 15.81 0.61 8.69
N LYS A 257 16.03 -0.46 9.48
CA LYS A 257 17.33 -0.81 10.07
C LYS A 257 18.10 0.43 10.59
N PRO A 258 17.62 1.12 11.65
CA PRO A 258 18.26 2.33 12.13
C PRO A 258 19.67 2.05 12.64
N ILE A 259 20.63 2.91 12.27
CA ILE A 259 22.04 2.83 12.65
C ILE A 259 22.42 4.11 13.38
N TRP A 260 22.87 4.00 14.63
CA TRP A 260 23.40 5.16 15.35
C TRP A 260 24.82 5.45 14.91
N ILE A 261 25.09 6.73 14.65
CA ILE A 261 26.39 7.19 14.18
C ILE A 261 26.93 8.32 15.05
N LYS A 262 28.24 8.42 15.18
CA LYS A 262 28.93 9.53 15.84
C LYS A 262 29.80 10.28 14.83
N GLY A 263 29.65 11.61 14.79
CA GLY A 263 30.47 12.45 13.91
C GLY A 263 31.95 12.39 14.28
N MET A 264 32.82 12.13 13.30
CA MET A 264 34.28 12.22 13.48
C MET A 264 34.81 13.66 13.35
N LYS A 265 33.92 14.59 12.97
CA LYS A 265 34.17 16.02 12.83
C LYS A 265 32.94 16.79 13.32
N SER A 266 33.04 18.12 13.34
CA SER A 266 31.87 18.97 13.58
C SER A 266 30.72 18.64 12.62
N LYS A 267 29.47 18.79 13.10
CA LYS A 267 28.25 18.56 12.31
C LYS A 267 28.31 19.21 10.94
N ASN A 268 28.63 20.51 10.87
CA ASN A 268 28.71 21.25 9.62
C ASN A 268 29.77 20.69 8.66
N ALA A 269 30.90 20.21 9.21
CA ALA A 269 31.94 19.59 8.39
C ALA A 269 31.50 18.24 7.82
N CYS A 270 30.77 17.42 8.58
CA CYS A 270 30.21 16.17 8.08
C CYS A 270 29.10 16.41 7.05
N GLU A 271 28.15 17.30 7.34
CA GLU A 271 27.01 17.58 6.47
C GLU A 271 27.41 18.12 5.09
N LYS A 272 28.56 18.79 4.97
CA LYS A 272 29.12 19.25 3.68
C LYS A 272 29.34 18.12 2.67
N TYR A 273 29.52 16.88 3.13
CA TYR A 273 29.77 15.73 2.26
C TYR A 273 28.49 14.99 1.87
N LEU A 274 27.36 15.22 2.56
CA LEU A 274 26.08 14.55 2.27
C LEU A 274 25.57 14.88 0.86
N SER A 275 25.86 16.09 0.37
CA SER A 275 25.61 16.46 -1.02
C SER A 275 26.76 16.02 -1.93
N ASN A 276 26.45 15.28 -3.01
CA ASN A 276 27.34 14.98 -4.14
C ASN A 276 28.50 14.00 -3.89
N HIS A 277 28.40 13.11 -2.91
CA HIS A 277 29.40 12.05 -2.68
C HIS A 277 28.75 10.66 -2.66
N GLY A 278 29.52 9.66 -3.09
CA GLY A 278 29.21 8.27 -2.75
C GLY A 278 29.70 7.97 -1.34
N PHE A 279 29.15 6.95 -0.71
CA PHE A 279 29.59 6.53 0.62
C PHE A 279 29.96 5.05 0.63
N LYS A 280 30.83 4.67 1.56
CA LYS A 280 31.09 3.27 1.88
C LYS A 280 31.16 3.07 3.39
N ILE A 281 30.84 1.86 3.83
CA ILE A 281 31.12 1.41 5.19
C ILE A 281 32.29 0.43 5.13
N ASP A 282 33.30 0.68 5.95
CA ASP A 282 34.47 -0.18 6.12
C ASP A 282 34.91 -0.10 7.58
N ASN A 283 35.01 -1.26 8.25
CA ASN A 283 35.44 -1.36 9.65
C ASN A 283 34.67 -0.43 10.61
N ASN A 284 33.34 -0.44 10.53
CA ASN A 284 32.42 0.42 11.33
C ASN A 284 32.62 1.94 11.13
N VAL A 285 33.24 2.34 10.02
CA VAL A 285 33.42 3.75 9.66
C VAL A 285 32.72 4.03 8.34
N ILE A 286 31.93 5.10 8.31
CA ILE A 286 31.35 5.63 7.08
C ILE A 286 32.35 6.61 6.46
N TYR A 287 32.77 6.31 5.23
CA TYR A 287 33.62 7.17 4.43
C TYR A 287 32.80 7.85 3.33
N ALA A 288 33.03 9.14 3.10
CA ALA A 288 32.64 9.78 1.84
C ALA A 288 33.70 9.51 0.78
N GLU A 289 33.26 9.09 -0.40
CA GLU A 289 34.07 8.86 -1.58
C GLU A 289 33.86 9.97 -2.60
N LYS A 290 34.95 10.61 -3.01
CA LYS A 290 34.98 11.52 -4.15
C LYS A 290 35.72 10.88 -5.31
N PHE A 291 35.06 10.83 -6.46
CA PHE A 291 35.67 10.38 -7.71
C PHE A 291 36.46 11.52 -8.32
N LEU A 292 37.75 11.30 -8.55
CA LEU A 292 38.64 12.19 -9.29
C LEU A 292 39.15 11.48 -10.55
N SER A 293 39.68 12.24 -11.50
CA SER A 293 40.24 11.71 -12.75
C SER A 293 41.41 10.72 -12.54
N ASN A 294 42.05 10.75 -11.37
CA ASN A 294 43.22 9.95 -11.01
C ASN A 294 42.96 8.93 -9.88
N GLY A 295 41.71 8.71 -9.46
CA GLY A 295 41.38 7.71 -8.44
C GLY A 295 40.21 8.09 -7.54
N ARG A 296 40.05 7.34 -6.44
CA ARG A 296 39.06 7.59 -5.39
C ARG A 296 39.75 8.12 -4.15
N ILE A 297 39.25 9.23 -3.61
CA ILE A 297 39.63 9.70 -2.28
C ILE A 297 38.51 9.32 -1.32
N SER A 298 38.83 8.53 -0.30
CA SER A 298 37.92 8.19 0.79
C SER A 298 38.25 9.05 2.01
N GLN A 299 37.26 9.67 2.61
CA GLN A 299 37.41 10.48 3.81
C GLN A 299 36.48 9.99 4.92
N PRO A 300 36.99 9.63 6.10
CA PRO A 300 36.16 9.17 7.20
C PRO A 300 35.29 10.31 7.73
N LEU A 301 34.01 10.03 7.98
CA LEU A 301 33.03 11.02 8.44
C LEU A 301 32.32 10.63 9.73
N PHE A 302 31.97 9.35 9.86
CA PHE A 302 31.19 8.88 11.00
C PHE A 302 31.70 7.53 11.50
N TYR A 303 31.72 7.37 12.82
CA TYR A 303 31.77 6.05 13.45
C TYR A 303 30.37 5.50 13.59
N ILE A 304 30.23 4.19 13.40
CA ILE A 304 28.99 3.48 13.65
C ILE A 304 29.04 2.89 15.06
N ASP A 305 28.03 3.18 15.87
CA ASP A 305 27.88 2.57 17.18
C ASP A 305 27.46 1.11 17.01
N THR A 306 28.34 0.19 17.41
CA THR A 306 28.19 -1.25 17.26
C THR A 306 27.03 -1.83 18.08
N THR A 307 26.49 -1.09 19.05
CA THR A 307 25.29 -1.50 19.79
C THR A 307 24.02 -1.38 18.95
N SER A 308 24.04 -0.62 17.85
CA SER A 308 22.88 -0.39 16.96
C SER A 308 22.49 -1.60 16.12
N ILE A 309 23.32 -2.64 16.10
CA ILE A 309 23.38 -3.61 15.01
C ILE A 309 23.39 -4.97 15.65
N GLY A 310 22.20 -5.48 15.95
CA GLY A 310 22.08 -6.79 16.57
C GLY A 310 22.70 -7.85 15.66
N ASN A 311 23.92 -8.33 15.98
CA ASN A 311 24.68 -9.45 15.41
C ASN A 311 24.71 -9.67 13.88
N GLU A 312 24.01 -8.88 13.07
CA GLU A 312 24.10 -8.87 11.62
C GLU A 312 25.33 -8.03 11.27
N ASN A 313 26.36 -8.65 10.72
CA ASN A 313 27.53 -7.92 10.22
C ASN A 313 27.02 -6.79 9.32
N ILE A 314 27.42 -5.55 9.60
CA ILE A 314 27.33 -4.53 8.57
C ILE A 314 28.16 -5.06 7.43
N ILE A 315 27.48 -5.44 6.35
CA ILE A 315 28.14 -5.81 5.12
C ILE A 315 28.99 -4.60 4.76
N ASP A 316 30.29 -4.80 4.53
CA ASP A 316 31.15 -3.79 3.94
C ASP A 316 30.47 -3.30 2.66
N ALA A 317 29.77 -2.17 2.78
CA ALA A 317 28.83 -1.72 1.78
C ALA A 317 29.54 -0.68 0.94
N THR A 318 29.64 -0.95 -0.35
CA THR A 318 30.17 0.01 -1.32
C THR A 318 29.01 0.65 -2.09
N ASN A 319 29.20 1.89 -2.56
CA ASN A 319 28.23 2.64 -3.36
C ASN A 319 26.95 3.05 -2.62
N MET A 320 27.07 3.52 -1.38
CA MET A 320 25.94 4.04 -0.63
C MET A 320 25.61 5.49 -1.00
N SER A 321 24.35 5.89 -0.84
CA SER A 321 23.95 7.30 -0.79
C SER A 321 23.47 7.64 0.62
N ILE A 322 23.87 8.80 1.13
CA ILE A 322 23.41 9.31 2.42
C ILE A 322 22.95 10.74 2.20
N ASP A 323 21.66 10.98 2.40
CA ASP A 323 21.02 12.26 2.18
C ASP A 323 20.47 12.82 3.49
N LYS A 324 20.49 14.15 3.61
CA LYS A 324 19.81 14.82 4.71
C LYS A 324 18.30 14.61 4.58
N CYS A 325 17.62 14.40 5.71
CA CYS A 325 16.17 14.37 5.73
C CYS A 325 15.61 15.70 5.20
N ASP A 326 14.90 15.66 4.08
CA ASP A 326 14.30 16.83 3.46
C ASP A 326 13.04 17.23 4.23
N PRO A 327 12.99 18.44 4.85
CA PRO A 327 11.83 18.89 5.61
C PRO A 327 10.53 18.93 4.80
N GLN A 328 10.60 19.05 3.47
CA GLN A 328 9.43 19.10 2.59
C GLN A 328 8.89 17.72 2.21
N ILE A 329 9.65 16.65 2.47
CA ILE A 329 9.25 15.28 2.18
C ILE A 329 8.67 14.64 3.45
N ASP A 330 7.52 13.97 3.30
CA ASP A 330 6.92 13.15 4.34
C ASP A 330 7.86 12.01 4.73
N CYS A 331 8.41 12.10 5.95
CA CYS A 331 9.33 11.14 6.52
C CYS A 331 8.72 10.47 7.75
N ILE A 332 8.51 9.17 7.69
CA ILE A 332 7.94 8.43 8.82
C ILE A 332 8.83 8.47 10.07
N THR A 333 10.16 8.50 9.92
CA THR A 333 11.06 8.67 11.07
C THR A 333 10.78 9.99 11.78
N ARG A 334 10.55 11.07 11.04
CA ARG A 334 10.19 12.37 11.62
C ARG A 334 8.81 12.34 12.27
N SER A 335 7.84 11.65 11.67
CA SER A 335 6.50 11.50 12.26
C SER A 335 6.52 10.70 13.56
N LEU A 336 7.35 9.66 13.64
CA LEU A 336 7.47 8.80 14.83
C LEU A 336 8.40 9.41 15.90
N TYR A 337 9.43 10.13 15.47
CA TYR A 337 10.50 10.67 16.32
C TYR A 337 10.84 12.12 15.92
N PRO A 338 9.94 13.09 16.17
CA PRO A 338 10.05 14.46 15.65
C PRO A 338 11.30 15.21 16.11
N GLU A 339 11.78 14.92 17.32
CA GLU A 339 12.97 15.54 17.92
C GLU A 339 14.29 14.90 17.44
N THR A 340 14.22 13.83 16.65
CA THR A 340 15.40 13.07 16.23
C THR A 340 15.90 13.54 14.87
N ASN A 341 17.04 14.23 14.87
CA ASN A 341 17.80 14.45 13.64
C ASN A 341 18.20 13.10 13.03
N HIS A 342 18.09 12.96 11.71
CA HIS A 342 18.47 11.74 11.03
C HIS A 342 18.84 11.98 9.57
N TYR A 343 19.54 11.00 8.99
CA TYR A 343 19.91 10.94 7.58
C TYR A 343 19.31 9.69 6.93
N HIS A 344 19.02 9.77 5.64
CA HIS A 344 18.49 8.67 4.85
C HIS A 344 19.62 8.02 4.06
N GLY A 345 19.86 6.75 4.37
CA GLY A 345 20.79 5.89 3.67
C GLY A 345 20.11 4.99 2.66
N ARG A 346 20.81 4.68 1.58
CA ARG A 346 20.52 3.52 0.72
C ARG A 346 21.83 2.83 0.38
N TYR A 347 21.88 1.51 0.51
CA TYR A 347 22.98 0.71 -0.04
C TYR A 347 22.45 -0.30 -1.06
N PHE A 348 23.31 -0.65 -2.00
CA PHE A 348 22.99 -1.60 -3.08
C PHE A 348 23.56 -2.95 -2.70
N GLU A 349 22.69 -3.93 -2.50
CA GLU A 349 23.08 -5.33 -2.42
C GLU A 349 22.90 -5.94 -3.83
N ASP A 350 23.98 -6.48 -4.38
CA ASP A 350 24.04 -7.15 -5.70
C ASP A 350 23.44 -6.35 -6.88
N TYR A 351 23.61 -5.02 -6.88
CA TYR A 351 23.10 -4.09 -7.91
C TYR A 351 21.57 -4.05 -8.10
N ILE A 352 20.78 -4.79 -7.31
CA ILE A 352 19.34 -4.96 -7.56
C ILE A 352 18.48 -4.45 -6.38
N TYR A 353 18.94 -4.58 -5.14
CA TYR A 353 18.13 -4.24 -3.97
C TYR A 353 18.66 -3.02 -3.23
N LYS A 354 17.80 -2.00 -3.09
CA LYS A 354 18.05 -0.82 -2.26
C LYS A 354 17.50 -1.06 -0.87
N ILE A 355 18.37 -1.31 0.10
CA ILE A 355 17.94 -1.41 1.50
C ILE A 355 17.91 0.00 2.09
N PRO A 356 16.74 0.48 2.56
CA PRO A 356 16.61 1.76 3.24
C PRO A 356 17.27 1.66 4.61
N VAL A 357 18.13 2.62 4.93
CA VAL A 357 18.78 2.74 6.23
C VAL A 357 18.48 4.12 6.80
N ILE A 358 18.27 4.22 8.11
CA ILE A 358 18.20 5.51 8.78
C ILE A 358 19.41 5.68 9.67
N PHE A 359 20.20 6.71 9.42
CA PHE A 359 21.31 7.04 10.29
C PHE A 359 20.89 8.09 11.30
N ILE A 360 21.12 7.81 12.58
CA ILE A 360 20.75 8.72 13.66
C ILE A 360 22.04 9.26 14.29
N PRO A 361 22.42 10.52 14.00
CA PRO A 361 23.62 11.09 14.56
C PRO A 361 23.47 11.41 16.05
N SER A 362 24.45 10.96 16.82
CA SER A 362 24.78 11.52 18.12
C SER A 362 25.86 12.60 17.90
N TYR A 363 25.46 13.85 18.08
CA TYR A 363 26.40 14.96 18.19
C TYR A 363 26.45 15.34 19.67
N GLU A 364 27.58 15.05 20.31
CA GLU A 364 27.94 15.64 21.60
C GLU A 364 28.42 17.07 21.42
#